data_AF-A0A9D8DFF3-F1
#
_entry.id   AF-A0A9D8DFF3-F1
#
_cell.length_a   1.000
_cell.length_b   1.000
_cell.length_c   1.000
_cell.angle_alpha   90.00
_cell.angle_beta   90.00
_cell.angle_gamma   90.00
#
_symmetry.space_group_name_H-M   'P 1'
#
loop_
_entity.id
_entity.type
_entity.pdbx_description
1 polymer ?
#
loop_
_entity_poly.entity_id
_entity_poly.type
_entity_poly.pdbx_seq_one_letter_code
_entity_poly.pdbx_strand_id
1 'polypeptide(L)'
;MAVVLVAIALAIFVLPSPWGIVAVFVGIAVEVVEQVFWFRYQARRKVRTGVEGHVGERAEVVRALDPEGRVKFRGEVWRARGSEPVAVGEAVRVTGTEGLTLRVEPAPGGAGQASSRPSQ
;
A
#
# COMPACT_ATOMS: atom_id res chain seq x y z
N MET A 1 19.97 -19.51 -2.14
CA MET A 1 20.34 -20.76 -1.40
C MET A 1 20.99 -21.84 -2.29
N ALA A 2 20.28 -22.47 -3.25
CA ALA A 2 20.89 -23.50 -4.12
C ALA A 2 21.95 -22.94 -5.10
N VAL A 3 21.78 -21.70 -5.53
CA VAL A 3 22.71 -21.00 -6.45
C VAL A 3 24.06 -20.72 -5.79
N VAL A 4 24.07 -20.33 -4.51
CA VAL A 4 25.29 -20.10 -3.72
C VAL A 4 26.14 -21.37 -3.60
N LEU A 5 25.52 -22.52 -3.33
CA LEU A 5 26.25 -23.79 -3.21
C LEU A 5 26.89 -24.21 -4.54
N VAL A 6 26.19 -24.00 -5.66
CA VAL A 6 26.71 -24.29 -7.01
C VAL A 6 27.84 -23.32 -7.40
N ALA A 7 27.70 -22.03 -7.07
CA ALA A 7 28.72 -21.02 -7.34
C ALA A 7 30.00 -21.23 -6.50
N ILE A 8 29.86 -21.60 -5.23
CA ILE A 8 31.00 -21.96 -4.35
C ILE A 8 31.70 -23.23 -4.87
N ALA A 9 30.94 -24.26 -5.26
CA ALA A 9 31.50 -25.49 -5.82
C ALA A 9 32.26 -25.23 -7.14
N LEU A 10 31.72 -24.39 -8.02
CA LEU A 10 32.39 -23.98 -9.26
C LEU A 10 33.63 -23.11 -8.99
N ALA A 11 33.57 -22.17 -8.04
CA ALA A 11 34.70 -21.30 -7.69
C ALA A 11 35.87 -22.07 -7.08
N ILE A 12 35.61 -23.10 -6.28
CA ILE A 12 36.62 -23.97 -5.67
C ILE A 12 37.26 -24.90 -6.71
N PHE A 13 36.48 -25.38 -7.70
CA PHE A 13 36.94 -26.41 -8.63
C PHE A 13 37.50 -25.86 -9.97
N VAL A 14 37.14 -24.64 -10.37
CA VAL A 14 37.44 -24.11 -11.73
C VAL A 14 38.40 -22.91 -11.74
N LEU A 15 38.48 -22.10 -10.68
CA LEU A 15 39.24 -20.84 -10.71
C LEU A 15 40.60 -20.94 -9.96
N PRO A 16 41.73 -20.54 -10.60
CA PRO A 16 43.01 -20.40 -9.92
C PRO A 16 42.97 -19.37 -8.79
N SER A 17 43.63 -19.65 -7.66
CA SER A 17 43.83 -18.68 -6.57
C SER A 17 44.46 -17.39 -7.12
N PRO A 18 43.93 -16.19 -6.80
CA PRO A 18 42.96 -15.86 -5.76
C PRO A 18 41.51 -15.63 -6.25
N TRP A 19 41.21 -15.88 -7.52
CA TRP A 19 39.95 -15.45 -8.16
C TRP A 19 38.70 -16.16 -7.61
N GLY A 20 38.86 -17.37 -7.07
CA GLY A 20 37.77 -18.09 -6.41
C GLY A 20 37.19 -17.33 -5.20
N ILE A 21 38.04 -16.66 -4.42
CA ILE A 21 37.60 -15.87 -3.25
C ILE A 21 36.74 -14.69 -3.70
N VAL A 22 37.16 -13.98 -4.75
CA VAL A 22 36.40 -12.86 -5.34
C VAL A 22 35.04 -13.33 -5.83
N ALA A 23 34.99 -14.48 -6.52
CA ALA A 23 33.74 -15.04 -7.03
C ALA A 23 32.74 -15.39 -5.90
N VAL A 24 33.23 -15.93 -4.78
CA VAL A 24 32.39 -16.24 -3.61
C VAL A 24 31.80 -14.96 -3.01
N PHE A 25 32.61 -13.92 -2.80
CA PHE A 25 32.12 -12.65 -2.25
C PHE A 25 31.10 -11.97 -3.17
N VAL A 26 31.33 -11.98 -4.49
CA VAL A 26 30.39 -11.44 -5.47
C VAL A 26 29.07 -12.20 -5.44
N GLY A 27 29.11 -13.54 -5.37
CA GLY A 27 27.89 -14.37 -5.28
C GLY A 27 27.06 -14.07 -4.03
N ILE A 28 27.71 -13.92 -2.88
CA ILE A 28 27.03 -13.55 -1.62
C ILE A 28 26.40 -12.15 -1.75
N ALA A 29 27.13 -11.18 -2.31
CA ALA A 29 26.64 -9.83 -2.48
C ALA A 29 25.39 -9.78 -3.38
N VAL A 30 25.38 -10.53 -4.48
CA VAL A 30 24.23 -10.61 -5.40
C VAL A 30 23.01 -11.20 -4.70
N GLU A 31 23.13 -12.31 -3.96
CA GLU A 31 21.98 -12.90 -3.25
C GLU A 31 21.43 -11.97 -2.16
N VAL A 32 22.30 -11.26 -1.43
CA VAL A 32 21.84 -10.26 -0.46
C VAL A 32 21.10 -9.13 -1.16
N VAL A 33 21.61 -8.64 -2.30
CA VAL A 33 20.96 -7.58 -3.08
C VAL A 33 19.60 -8.04 -3.62
N GLU A 34 19.49 -9.24 -4.18
CA GLU A 34 18.23 -9.80 -4.66
C GLU A 34 17.22 -10.01 -3.53
N GLN A 35 17.67 -10.56 -2.39
CA GLN A 35 16.83 -10.77 -1.22
C GLN A 35 16.30 -9.45 -0.66
N VAL A 36 17.16 -8.43 -0.54
CA VAL A 36 16.79 -7.08 -0.08
C VAL A 36 15.88 -6.41 -1.10
N PHE A 37 16.18 -6.51 -2.40
CA PHE A 37 15.34 -5.97 -3.46
C PHE A 37 13.94 -6.56 -3.41
N TRP A 38 13.82 -7.89 -3.33
CA TRP A 38 12.55 -8.58 -3.25
C TRP A 38 11.81 -8.26 -1.96
N PHE A 39 12.50 -8.23 -0.82
CA PHE A 39 11.92 -7.83 0.46
C PHE A 39 11.39 -6.40 0.42
N ARG A 40 12.14 -5.45 -0.17
CA ARG A 40 11.70 -4.05 -0.34
C ARG A 40 10.53 -3.94 -1.32
N TYR A 41 10.56 -4.68 -2.42
CA TYR A 41 9.47 -4.73 -3.39
C TYR A 41 8.19 -5.28 -2.76
N GLN A 42 8.31 -6.39 -2.03
CA GLN A 42 7.23 -7.01 -1.29
C GLN A 42 6.76 -6.12 -0.15
N ALA A 43 7.63 -5.45 0.61
CA ALA A 43 7.22 -4.50 1.64
C ALA A 43 6.41 -3.33 1.06
N ARG A 44 6.78 -2.82 -0.12
CA ARG A 44 5.95 -1.83 -0.82
C ARG A 44 4.60 -2.39 -1.31
N ARG A 45 4.49 -3.71 -1.52
CA ARG A 45 3.23 -4.39 -1.87
C ARG A 45 2.42 -4.88 -0.66
N LYS A 46 3.06 -5.27 0.46
CA LYS A 46 2.45 -5.81 1.68
C LYS A 46 1.83 -4.74 2.57
N VAL A 47 2.16 -3.46 2.35
CA VAL A 47 1.39 -2.33 2.89
C VAL A 47 -0.04 -2.28 2.29
N ARG A 48 -0.36 -3.12 1.29
CA ARG A 48 -1.71 -3.22 0.71
C ARG A 48 -2.62 -4.27 1.35
N THR A 49 -2.11 -5.29 2.05
CA THR A 49 -2.93 -6.47 2.39
C THR A 49 -3.50 -6.46 3.82
N GLY A 50 -3.72 -5.28 4.40
CA GLY A 50 -4.51 -5.15 5.64
C GLY A 50 -5.98 -4.84 5.40
N VAL A 51 -6.33 -4.24 4.25
CA VAL A 51 -7.66 -3.63 4.05
C VAL A 51 -8.22 -3.81 2.63
N GLU A 52 -7.81 -4.89 1.95
CA GLU A 52 -8.43 -5.30 0.68
C GLU A 52 -9.92 -5.70 0.83
N GLY A 53 -10.47 -5.73 2.05
CA GLY A 53 -11.88 -6.01 2.30
C GLY A 53 -12.86 -4.86 2.04
N HIS A 54 -12.41 -3.61 1.87
CA HIS A 54 -13.32 -2.43 1.96
C HIS A 54 -13.15 -1.37 0.87
N VAL A 55 -12.24 -1.57 -0.08
CA VAL A 55 -12.04 -0.64 -1.20
C VAL A 55 -13.31 -0.61 -2.06
N GLY A 56 -13.86 0.57 -2.28
CA GLY A 56 -15.11 0.80 -3.02
C GLY A 56 -16.34 1.05 -2.14
N GLU A 57 -16.26 0.78 -0.84
CA GLU A 57 -17.36 1.06 0.10
C GLU A 57 -17.53 2.57 0.36
N ARG A 58 -18.76 2.96 0.72
CA ARG A 58 -19.11 4.35 1.06
C ARG A 58 -18.87 4.62 2.53
N ALA A 59 -18.34 5.80 2.83
CA ALA A 59 -18.24 6.35 4.16
C ALA A 59 -18.81 7.78 4.16
N GLU A 60 -19.27 8.24 5.32
CA GLU A 60 -19.83 9.58 5.48
C GLU A 60 -18.82 10.48 6.18
N VAL A 61 -18.60 11.69 5.66
CA VAL A 61 -17.69 12.66 6.28
C VAL A 61 -18.32 13.22 7.55
N VAL A 62 -17.74 12.93 8.71
CA VAL A 62 -18.19 13.48 10.00
C VAL A 62 -17.35 14.68 10.45
N ARG A 63 -16.16 14.85 9.87
CA ARG A 63 -15.33 16.04 9.99
C ARG A 63 -14.72 16.33 8.64
N ALA A 64 -14.85 17.57 8.17
CA ALA A 64 -14.40 18.03 6.86
C ALA A 64 -13.00 17.48 6.55
N LEU A 65 -12.84 16.95 5.34
CA LEU A 65 -11.55 16.50 4.84
C LEU A 65 -10.90 17.65 4.09
N ASP A 66 -9.75 18.12 4.57
CA ASP A 66 -8.87 19.04 3.83
C ASP A 66 -7.45 19.02 4.40
N PRO A 67 -6.51 18.23 3.84
CA PRO A 67 -6.73 16.94 3.18
C PRO A 67 -7.07 15.83 4.19
N GLU A 68 -6.94 16.09 5.49
CA GLU A 68 -7.27 15.14 6.57
C GLU A 68 -8.58 15.49 7.24
N GLY A 69 -9.32 14.46 7.66
CA GLY A 69 -10.58 14.60 8.37
C GLY A 69 -10.97 13.32 9.07
N ARG A 70 -12.28 13.15 9.30
CA ARG A 70 -12.82 11.91 9.88
C ARG A 70 -14.06 11.49 9.12
N VAL A 71 -14.17 10.18 8.91
CA VAL A 71 -15.32 9.56 8.26
C VAL A 71 -15.94 8.52 9.17
N LYS A 72 -17.24 8.34 9.07
CA LYS A 72 -17.95 7.21 9.65
C LYS A 72 -17.97 6.08 8.64
N PHE A 73 -17.29 4.99 8.97
CA PHE A 73 -17.21 3.79 8.15
C PHE A 73 -17.64 2.58 9.00
N ARG A 74 -18.65 1.83 8.54
CA ARG A 74 -19.20 0.66 9.25
C ARG A 74 -19.60 0.91 10.72
N GLY A 75 -20.05 2.13 11.01
CA GLY A 75 -20.47 2.53 12.38
C GLY A 75 -19.34 3.06 13.25
N GLU A 76 -18.09 2.98 12.80
CA GLU A 76 -16.92 3.48 13.52
C GLU A 76 -16.41 4.80 12.92
N VAL A 77 -15.79 5.63 13.75
CA VAL A 77 -15.17 6.89 13.30
C VAL A 77 -13.69 6.64 13.02
N TRP A 78 -13.33 6.72 11.75
CA TRP A 78 -11.97 6.52 11.27
C TRP A 78 -11.32 7.84 10.88
N ARG A 79 -10.00 7.91 11.03
CA ARG A 79 -9.21 8.98 10.39
C ARG A 79 -9.25 8.76 8.90
N ALA A 80 -9.41 9.83 8.13
CA ALA A 80 -9.42 9.74 6.68
C ALA A 80 -8.59 10.85 6.04
N ARG A 81 -8.07 10.56 4.86
CA ARG A 81 -7.34 11.50 4.02
C ARG A 81 -7.93 11.50 2.62
N GLY A 82 -8.36 12.67 2.17
CA GLY A 82 -8.94 12.93 0.85
C GLY A 82 -7.89 13.41 -0.14
N SER A 83 -8.12 13.12 -1.43
CA SER A 83 -7.42 13.77 -2.54
C SER A 83 -7.91 15.20 -2.78
N GLU A 84 -9.16 15.48 -2.42
CA GLU A 84 -9.87 16.74 -2.62
C GLU A 84 -10.58 17.15 -1.32
N PRO A 85 -10.86 18.46 -1.13
CA PRO A 85 -11.66 18.91 0.00
C PRO A 85 -13.09 18.37 -0.05
N VAL A 86 -13.59 17.82 1.05
CA VAL A 86 -14.95 17.28 1.16
C VAL A 86 -15.63 17.79 2.42
N ALA A 87 -16.86 18.28 2.29
CA ALA A 87 -17.60 18.86 3.39
C ALA A 87 -18.20 17.79 4.33
N VAL A 88 -18.55 18.22 5.55
CA VAL A 88 -19.25 17.35 6.51
C VAL A 88 -20.63 16.96 5.95
N GLY A 89 -20.99 15.68 6.09
CA GLY A 89 -22.23 15.10 5.60
C GLY A 89 -22.16 14.56 4.17
N GLU A 90 -21.09 14.82 3.43
CA GLU A 90 -20.93 14.26 2.09
C GLU A 90 -20.46 12.81 2.13
N ALA A 91 -20.79 12.07 1.06
CA ALA A 91 -20.38 10.69 0.89
C ALA A 91 -19.04 10.61 0.15
N VAL A 92 -18.14 9.80 0.69
CA VAL A 92 -16.85 9.48 0.08
C VAL A 92 -16.72 7.98 -0.14
N ARG A 93 -15.89 7.60 -1.11
CA ARG A 93 -15.56 6.20 -1.41
C ARG A 93 -14.18 5.89 -0.86
N VAL A 94 -14.04 4.78 -0.14
CA VAL A 94 -12.75 4.30 0.35
C VAL A 94 -11.92 3.78 -0.83
N THR A 95 -10.75 4.35 -1.05
CA THR A 95 -9.81 3.96 -2.12
C THR A 95 -8.64 3.14 -1.60
N GLY A 96 -8.44 3.11 -0.28
CA GLY A 96 -7.44 2.28 0.37
C GLY A 96 -7.24 2.70 1.81
N THR A 97 -6.15 2.23 2.42
CA THR A 97 -5.80 2.54 3.80
C THR A 97 -4.30 2.68 3.97
N GLU A 98 -3.90 3.57 4.87
CA GLU A 98 -2.52 3.80 5.27
C GLU A 98 -2.44 3.73 6.79
N GLY A 99 -2.06 2.57 7.34
CA GLY A 99 -2.09 2.31 8.77
C GLY A 99 -3.52 2.37 9.33
N LEU A 100 -3.79 3.33 10.22
CA LEU A 100 -5.11 3.58 10.83
C LEU A 100 -5.87 4.75 10.16
N THR A 101 -5.47 5.12 8.94
CA THR A 101 -6.08 6.21 8.16
C THR A 101 -6.66 5.65 6.85
N LEU A 102 -7.93 5.91 6.59
CA LEU A 102 -8.58 5.57 5.32
C LEU A 102 -8.21 6.59 4.24
N ARG A 103 -7.84 6.14 3.04
CA ARG A 103 -7.82 7.01 1.86
C ARG A 103 -9.20 7.03 1.25
N VAL A 104 -9.70 8.21 0.93
CA VAL A 104 -11.04 8.40 0.40
C VAL A 104 -11.06 9.38 -0.77
N GLU A 105 -12.01 9.20 -1.67
CA GLU A 105 -12.28 10.12 -2.79
C GLU A 105 -13.76 10.52 -2.80
N PRO A 106 -14.14 11.70 -3.32
CA PRO A 106 -15.54 12.09 -3.44
C PRO A 106 -16.36 11.02 -4.18
N ALA A 107 -17.48 10.57 -3.60
CA ALA A 107 -18.32 9.60 -4.27
C ALA A 107 -19.17 10.30 -5.35
N PRO A 108 -19.25 9.76 -6.59
CA PRO A 108 -20.15 10.31 -7.60
C PRO A 108 -21.60 10.13 -7.13
N GLY A 109 -22.25 11.23 -6.74
CA GLY A 109 -23.66 11.26 -6.34
C GLY A 109 -24.03 12.16 -5.15
N GLY A 110 -23.10 12.90 -4.53
CA GLY A 110 -23.39 13.80 -3.39
C GLY A 110 -23.92 15.18 -3.75
N ALA A 111 -23.54 15.73 -4.92
CA ALA A 111 -24.03 17.01 -5.39
C ALA A 111 -25.34 16.84 -6.17
N GLY A 112 -26.51 16.83 -5.50
CA GLY A 112 -27.77 17.01 -6.22
C GLY A 112 -29.08 16.48 -5.64
N GLN A 113 -29.11 15.75 -4.52
CA GLN A 113 -30.37 15.12 -4.04
C GLN A 113 -31.07 15.82 -2.86
N ALA A 114 -30.69 17.05 -2.52
CA ALA A 114 -31.35 17.82 -1.44
C ALA A 114 -32.50 18.74 -1.90
N SER A 115 -32.88 18.78 -3.19
CA SER A 115 -33.88 19.75 -3.71
C SER A 115 -35.11 19.14 -4.40
N SER A 116 -35.41 17.85 -4.21
CA SER A 116 -36.62 17.23 -4.79
C SER A 116 -37.45 16.49 -3.74
N ARG A 117 -37.95 17.24 -2.74
CA ARG A 117 -39.20 16.88 -2.07
C ARG A 117 -40.26 17.89 -2.52
N PRO A 118 -41.08 17.58 -3.56
CA PRO A 118 -42.29 18.34 -3.76
C PRO A 118 -43.18 18.02 -2.56
N SER A 119 -43.45 19.04 -1.76
CA SER A 119 -44.58 19.07 -0.84
C SER A 119 -45.86 18.86 -1.66
N GLN A 120 -46.43 17.65 -1.58
CA GLN A 120 -47.88 17.48 -1.71
C GLN A 120 -48.49 17.51 -0.31
#